data_AF-A0A2U2MXE6-F1
#
_entry.id   AF-A0A2U2MXE6-F1
#
_cell.length_a   1.000
_cell.length_b   1.000
_cell.length_c   1.000
_cell.angle_alpha   90.00
_cell.angle_beta   90.00
_cell.angle_gamma   90.00
#
_symmetry.space_group_name_H-M   'P 1'
#
loop_
_entity.id
_entity.type
_entity.pdbx_description
1 polymer ?
#
loop_
_entity_poly.entity_id
_entity_poly.type
_entity_poly.pdbx_seq_one_letter_code
_entity_poly.pdbx_strand_id
1 'polypeptide(L)'
;MKPPRWSDSDLKADVDRSIALFRHERLDEPVEIWRKTFDAHEAQFRTLFEKHGALDLKSMTADQVARVFEDNLGDALRYLAGPPISEDDLKVLADASLAPSKIKEDNHAAERILSTIVQALDSKRFPWVVDNRQPTDAEKRAAVLTSAALITAQRVSTLRRNDGKNKQEGGVKNFLRGIGFQEVSSRTIRTLADAPSVGEFCSECLVGSRKADIPVRLYDGRLMPVECKVSNSSTNSVKRVNNDAAVKAGIWRRELGENQVVPVAVLSGVFNVLNLIQAQESHLTLFWAHDLGKMGEFIEKTRQG
;
A
#
# COMPACT_ATOMS: atom_id res chain seq x y z
N MET A 1 -28.26 19.53 -6.06
CA MET A 1 -27.09 20.37 -6.47
C MET A 1 -26.18 19.67 -7.48
N LYS A 2 -25.61 20.39 -8.47
CA LYS A 2 -24.67 19.78 -9.45
C LYS A 2 -23.25 19.65 -8.85
N PRO A 3 -22.56 18.51 -9.06
CA PRO A 3 -21.15 18.38 -8.69
C PRO A 3 -20.25 19.38 -9.44
N PRO A 4 -19.21 19.94 -8.80
CA PRO A 4 -18.32 20.90 -9.44
C PRO A 4 -17.55 20.26 -10.62
N ARG A 5 -17.30 21.08 -11.64
CA ARG A 5 -16.35 20.78 -12.72
C ARG A 5 -15.31 21.89 -12.75
N TRP A 6 -14.05 21.52 -12.73
CA TRP A 6 -12.93 22.44 -12.70
C TRP A 6 -12.48 22.78 -14.11
N SER A 7 -12.10 24.04 -14.32
CA SER A 7 -11.50 24.49 -15.58
C SER A 7 -10.08 23.95 -15.72
N ASP A 8 -9.56 23.97 -16.95
CA ASP A 8 -8.16 23.61 -17.23
C ASP A 8 -7.17 24.44 -16.39
N SER A 9 -7.45 25.74 -16.20
CA SER A 9 -6.63 26.61 -15.35
C SER A 9 -6.69 26.23 -13.87
N ASP A 10 -7.86 25.86 -13.36
CA ASP A 10 -8.00 25.42 -11.96
C ASP A 10 -7.24 24.11 -11.74
N LEU A 11 -7.43 23.14 -12.65
CA LEU A 11 -6.73 21.86 -12.60
C LEU A 11 -5.22 22.06 -12.69
N LYS A 12 -4.74 22.96 -13.56
CA LYS A 12 -3.31 23.25 -13.67
C LYS A 12 -2.75 23.83 -12.38
N ALA A 13 -3.44 24.78 -11.77
CA ALA A 13 -3.02 25.41 -10.51
C ALA A 13 -2.96 24.39 -9.36
N ASP A 14 -3.98 23.54 -9.24
CA ASP A 14 -4.01 22.51 -8.20
C ASP A 14 -2.97 21.41 -8.44
N VAL A 15 -2.71 21.03 -9.71
CA VAL A 15 -1.61 20.11 -10.06
C VAL A 15 -0.26 20.68 -9.64
N ASP A 16 0.02 21.96 -9.95
CA ASP A 16 1.29 22.60 -9.59
C ASP A 16 1.48 22.67 -8.07
N ARG A 17 0.42 23.00 -7.33
CA ARG A 17 0.44 23.02 -5.87
C ARG A 17 0.68 21.63 -5.28
N SER A 18 -0.03 20.62 -5.81
CA SER A 18 0.13 19.23 -5.39
C SER A 18 1.54 18.70 -5.68
N ILE A 19 2.16 19.09 -6.81
CA ILE A 19 3.55 18.75 -7.13
C ILE A 19 4.52 19.44 -6.15
N ALA A 20 4.29 20.71 -5.80
CA ALA A 20 5.13 21.42 -4.84
C ALA A 20 5.10 20.75 -3.46
N LEU A 21 3.91 20.37 -2.98
CA LEU A 21 3.75 19.61 -1.73
C LEU A 21 4.43 18.25 -1.79
N PHE A 22 4.22 17.50 -2.89
CA PHE A 22 4.89 16.22 -3.10
C PHE A 22 6.42 16.36 -3.06
N ARG A 23 6.98 17.42 -3.66
CA ARG A 23 8.43 17.67 -3.61
C ARG A 23 8.90 17.91 -2.19
N HIS A 24 8.19 18.75 -1.43
CA HIS A 24 8.52 19.04 -0.04
C HIS A 24 8.47 17.78 0.83
N GLU A 25 7.36 17.03 0.79
CA GLU A 25 7.20 15.76 1.53
C GLU A 25 8.31 14.74 1.23
N ARG A 26 8.77 14.70 -0.02
CA ARG A 26 9.81 13.75 -0.46
C ARG A 26 11.22 14.15 -0.07
N LEU A 27 11.48 15.45 0.07
CA LEU A 27 12.78 15.98 0.45
C LEU A 27 12.94 16.05 1.98
N ASP A 28 11.83 16.27 2.68
CA ASP A 28 11.79 16.33 4.15
C ASP A 28 11.59 14.96 4.81
N GLU A 29 11.59 13.89 4.00
CA GLU A 29 11.39 12.54 4.48
C GLU A 29 12.54 12.13 5.43
N PRO A 30 12.26 11.73 6.69
CA PRO A 30 13.31 11.55 7.68
C PRO A 30 14.27 10.42 7.30
N VAL A 31 15.54 10.78 7.10
CA VAL A 31 16.66 9.83 6.97
C VAL A 31 16.72 8.87 8.17
N GLU A 32 16.17 9.29 9.29
CA GLU A 32 16.05 8.55 10.54
C GLU A 32 15.18 7.31 10.40
N ILE A 33 14.16 7.30 9.54
CA ILE A 33 13.39 6.08 9.25
C ILE A 33 14.30 5.08 8.54
N TRP A 34 15.04 5.54 7.52
CA TRP A 34 16.01 4.69 6.82
C TRP A 34 17.05 4.10 7.78
N ARG A 35 17.67 4.95 8.61
CA ARG A 35 18.69 4.54 9.59
C ARG A 35 18.15 3.50 10.57
N LYS A 36 17.00 3.77 11.20
CA LYS A 36 16.39 2.83 12.16
C LYS A 36 16.01 1.49 11.51
N THR A 37 15.46 1.52 10.29
CA THR A 37 15.13 0.30 9.55
C THR A 37 16.41 -0.48 9.18
N PHE A 38 17.47 0.22 8.77
CA PHE A 38 18.76 -0.38 8.48
C PHE A 38 19.34 -1.07 9.71
N ASP A 39 19.48 -0.36 10.83
CA ASP A 39 20.09 -0.87 12.06
C ASP A 39 19.32 -2.10 12.59
N ALA A 40 17.98 -2.07 12.52
CA ALA A 40 17.14 -3.19 12.94
C ALA A 40 17.39 -4.45 12.08
N HIS A 41 17.43 -4.30 10.76
CA HIS A 41 17.67 -5.44 9.87
C HIS A 41 19.12 -5.91 9.89
N GLU A 42 20.08 -5.02 10.08
CA GLU A 42 21.48 -5.39 10.30
C GLU A 42 21.60 -6.31 11.53
N ALA A 43 20.96 -5.96 12.64
CA ALA A 43 20.91 -6.78 13.84
C ALA A 43 20.23 -8.14 13.60
N GLN A 44 19.16 -8.18 12.79
CA GLN A 44 18.50 -9.44 12.42
C GLN A 44 19.42 -10.36 11.60
N PHE A 45 20.14 -9.85 10.59
CA PHE A 45 21.08 -10.64 9.81
C PHE A 45 22.26 -11.16 10.66
N ARG A 46 22.79 -10.33 11.56
CA ARG A 46 23.81 -10.77 12.53
C ARG A 46 23.29 -11.90 13.40
N THR A 47 22.10 -11.74 13.97
CA THR A 47 21.46 -12.77 14.80
C THR A 47 21.25 -14.07 14.03
N LEU A 48 20.75 -13.99 12.79
CA LEU A 48 20.54 -15.13 11.91
C LEU A 48 21.84 -15.92 11.69
N PHE A 49 22.95 -15.25 11.40
CA PHE A 49 24.24 -15.91 11.16
C PHE A 49 24.91 -16.42 12.44
N GLU A 50 24.91 -15.63 13.50
CA GLU A 50 25.66 -15.92 14.73
C GLU A 50 24.91 -16.89 15.66
N LYS A 51 23.58 -16.79 15.76
CA LYS A 51 22.79 -17.61 16.69
C LYS A 51 22.09 -18.79 16.05
N HIS A 52 21.70 -18.68 14.77
CA HIS A 52 20.91 -19.72 14.11
C HIS A 52 21.70 -20.57 13.11
N GLY A 53 23.01 -20.35 12.99
CA GLY A 53 23.88 -21.19 12.15
C GLY A 53 23.69 -20.99 10.64
N ALA A 54 23.01 -19.92 10.22
CA ALA A 54 22.71 -19.67 8.81
C ALA A 54 23.93 -19.32 7.94
N LEU A 55 25.15 -19.35 8.51
CA LEU A 55 26.39 -19.34 7.74
C LEU A 55 26.55 -20.63 6.92
N ASP A 56 26.00 -21.74 7.39
CA ASP A 56 25.93 -23.02 6.69
C ASP A 56 24.48 -23.53 6.62
N LEU A 57 23.74 -22.98 5.65
CA LEU A 57 22.33 -23.29 5.43
C LEU A 57 22.04 -24.79 5.24
N LYS A 58 22.99 -25.55 4.68
CA LYS A 58 22.80 -26.98 4.40
C LYS A 58 22.87 -27.84 5.65
N SER A 59 23.48 -27.33 6.72
CA SER A 59 23.63 -28.03 8.01
C SER A 59 22.52 -27.70 9.01
N MET A 60 21.61 -26.77 8.70
CA MET A 60 20.56 -26.34 9.61
C MET A 60 19.52 -27.44 9.84
N THR A 61 19.27 -27.75 11.11
CA THR A 61 18.23 -28.69 11.56
C THR A 61 16.83 -28.07 11.49
N ALA A 62 15.80 -28.92 11.47
CA ALA A 62 14.41 -28.46 11.52
C ALA A 62 14.10 -27.55 12.73
N ASP A 63 14.65 -27.88 13.91
CA ASP A 63 14.53 -27.05 15.10
C ASP A 63 15.22 -25.69 14.97
N GLN A 64 16.36 -25.62 14.27
CA GLN A 64 17.02 -24.34 14.00
C GLN A 64 16.19 -23.49 13.03
N VAL A 65 15.66 -24.09 11.96
CA VAL A 65 14.76 -23.41 11.02
C VAL A 65 13.51 -22.91 11.72
N ALA A 66 12.85 -23.76 12.53
CA ALA A 66 11.66 -23.34 13.27
C ALA A 66 11.97 -22.17 14.21
N ARG A 67 13.11 -22.22 14.94
CA ARG A 67 13.55 -21.12 15.81
C ARG A 67 13.80 -19.81 15.07
N VAL A 68 14.30 -19.84 13.83
CA VAL A 68 14.43 -18.63 12.99
C VAL A 68 13.06 -17.95 12.82
N PHE A 69 12.00 -18.72 12.60
CA PHE A 69 10.65 -18.15 12.47
C PHE A 69 10.05 -17.75 13.83
N GLU A 70 10.33 -18.46 14.92
CA GLU A 70 9.93 -18.07 16.30
C GLU A 70 10.53 -16.72 16.70
N ASP A 71 11.79 -16.49 16.35
CA ASP A 71 12.52 -15.26 16.66
C ASP A 71 12.26 -14.12 15.66
N ASN A 72 11.26 -14.26 14.79
CA ASN A 72 10.88 -13.29 13.75
C ASN A 72 12.01 -12.95 12.77
N LEU A 73 12.87 -13.93 12.45
CA LEU A 73 13.98 -13.79 11.50
C LEU A 73 13.66 -14.40 10.11
N GLY A 74 12.41 -14.83 9.88
CA GLY A 74 11.98 -15.38 8.60
C GLY A 74 12.19 -14.44 7.41
N ASP A 75 12.05 -13.13 7.63
CA ASP A 75 12.41 -12.10 6.65
C ASP A 75 13.89 -12.18 6.26
N ALA A 76 14.79 -12.16 7.25
CA ALA A 76 16.22 -12.21 6.99
C ALA A 76 16.60 -13.50 6.24
N LEU A 77 16.01 -14.64 6.61
CA LEU A 77 16.23 -15.92 5.94
C LEU A 77 15.77 -15.89 4.46
N ARG A 78 14.58 -15.38 4.18
CA ARG A 78 14.04 -15.26 2.81
C ARG A 78 14.85 -14.31 1.92
N TYR A 79 15.46 -13.29 2.53
CA TYR A 79 16.26 -12.29 1.82
C TYR A 79 17.70 -12.75 1.52
N LEU A 80 18.08 -13.97 1.91
CA LEU A 80 19.30 -14.61 1.41
C LEU A 80 19.19 -14.94 -0.09
N ALA A 81 17.98 -15.13 -0.59
CA ALA A 81 17.72 -15.33 -2.02
C ALA A 81 17.97 -14.06 -2.85
N GLY A 82 18.37 -14.25 -4.10
CA GLY A 82 18.54 -13.22 -5.11
C GLY A 82 17.80 -13.61 -6.40
N PRO A 83 16.60 -13.06 -6.68
CA PRO A 83 15.88 -12.03 -5.92
C PRO A 83 15.27 -12.53 -4.58
N PRO A 84 14.94 -11.63 -3.62
CA PRO A 84 14.24 -12.01 -2.39
C PRO A 84 12.89 -12.68 -2.66
N ILE A 85 12.58 -13.73 -1.90
CA ILE A 85 11.32 -14.49 -2.02
C ILE A 85 10.29 -13.93 -1.03
N SER A 86 9.05 -13.67 -1.46
CA SER A 86 7.98 -13.26 -0.54
C SER A 86 7.57 -14.39 0.42
N GLU A 87 6.87 -14.07 1.50
CA GLU A 87 6.40 -15.12 2.43
C GLU A 87 5.44 -16.10 1.74
N ASP A 88 4.50 -15.58 0.95
CA ASP A 88 3.52 -16.40 0.24
C ASP A 88 4.16 -17.21 -0.89
N ASP A 89 5.12 -16.64 -1.63
CA ASP A 89 5.86 -17.40 -2.64
C ASP A 89 6.65 -18.53 -2.00
N LEU A 90 7.30 -18.31 -0.85
CA LEU A 90 8.06 -19.38 -0.19
C LEU A 90 7.12 -20.51 0.26
N LYS A 91 5.93 -20.21 0.81
CA LYS A 91 4.95 -21.23 1.19
C LYS A 91 4.56 -22.11 0.00
N VAL A 92 4.34 -21.49 -1.17
CA VAL A 92 3.96 -22.20 -2.40
C VAL A 92 5.14 -22.99 -2.96
N LEU A 93 6.32 -22.38 -3.08
CA LEU A 93 7.50 -23.00 -3.69
C LEU A 93 8.10 -24.13 -2.85
N ALA A 94 8.04 -24.02 -1.53
CA ALA A 94 8.52 -25.05 -0.62
C ALA A 94 7.43 -26.08 -0.26
N ASP A 95 6.18 -25.87 -0.70
CA ASP A 95 5.01 -26.66 -0.28
C ASP A 95 5.00 -26.86 1.25
N ALA A 96 5.08 -25.76 1.99
CA ALA A 96 5.28 -25.80 3.44
C ALA A 96 4.63 -24.60 4.14
N SER A 97 4.16 -24.83 5.37
CA SER A 97 3.79 -23.75 6.28
C SER A 97 5.05 -23.17 6.92
N LEU A 98 5.08 -21.85 7.10
CA LEU A 98 6.16 -21.14 7.80
C LEU A 98 5.85 -20.92 9.29
N ALA A 99 4.71 -21.41 9.77
CA ALA A 99 4.39 -21.35 11.20
C ALA A 99 5.32 -22.29 11.97
N PRO A 100 5.98 -21.83 13.07
CA PRO A 100 6.98 -22.64 13.76
C PRO A 100 6.51 -24.01 14.23
N SER A 101 5.29 -24.10 14.76
CA SER A 101 4.69 -25.37 15.17
C SER A 101 4.54 -26.33 14.00
N LYS A 102 4.16 -25.83 12.82
CA LYS A 102 4.00 -26.65 11.60
C LYS A 102 5.33 -27.10 11.02
N ILE A 103 6.38 -26.28 11.13
CA ILE A 103 7.74 -26.69 10.74
C ILE A 103 8.23 -27.83 11.64
N LYS A 104 7.91 -27.80 12.95
CA LYS A 104 8.29 -28.87 13.90
C LYS A 104 7.48 -30.16 13.72
N GLU A 105 6.22 -30.04 13.29
CA GLU A 105 5.33 -31.19 13.03
C GLU A 105 5.68 -31.92 11.72
N ASP A 106 6.12 -31.20 10.68
CA ASP A 106 6.51 -31.78 9.39
C ASP A 106 8.04 -31.96 9.30
N ASN A 107 8.49 -33.20 9.44
CA ASN A 107 9.91 -33.59 9.43
C ASN A 107 10.68 -33.14 8.17
N HIS A 108 10.00 -32.83 7.06
CA HIS A 108 10.63 -32.40 5.81
C HIS A 108 10.38 -30.92 5.47
N ALA A 109 9.53 -30.20 6.21
CA ALA A 109 9.21 -28.80 5.89
C ALA A 109 10.46 -27.92 5.90
N ALA A 110 11.32 -28.07 6.91
CA ALA A 110 12.56 -27.32 7.03
C ALA A 110 13.52 -27.56 5.85
N GLU A 111 13.65 -28.82 5.41
CA GLU A 111 14.49 -29.19 4.27
C GLU A 111 13.97 -28.55 2.98
N ARG A 112 12.65 -28.60 2.74
CA ARG A 112 12.03 -27.97 1.56
C ARG A 112 12.24 -26.46 1.58
N ILE A 113 12.00 -25.81 2.72
CA ILE A 113 12.21 -24.36 2.89
C ILE A 113 13.67 -23.98 2.57
N LEU A 114 14.64 -24.65 3.18
CA LEU A 114 16.05 -24.36 2.96
C LEU A 114 16.49 -24.66 1.53
N SER A 115 16.03 -25.78 0.95
CA SER A 115 16.32 -26.15 -0.44
C SER A 115 15.82 -25.08 -1.41
N THR A 116 14.60 -24.58 -1.24
CA THR A 116 14.05 -23.49 -2.05
C THR A 116 14.91 -22.23 -1.95
N ILE A 117 15.35 -21.86 -0.74
CA ILE A 117 16.20 -20.67 -0.53
C ILE A 117 17.59 -20.85 -1.11
N VAL A 118 18.21 -22.03 -0.94
CA VAL A 118 19.54 -22.34 -1.48
C VAL A 118 19.52 -22.37 -3.01
N GLN A 119 18.46 -22.90 -3.63
CA GLN A 119 18.28 -22.90 -5.08
C GLN A 119 18.20 -21.48 -5.66
N ALA A 120 17.62 -20.53 -4.91
CA ALA A 120 17.50 -19.14 -5.29
C ALA A 120 18.56 -18.22 -4.65
N LEU A 121 19.62 -18.79 -4.05
CA LEU A 121 20.58 -18.04 -3.24
C LEU A 121 21.30 -16.97 -4.07
N ASP A 122 21.47 -15.78 -3.50
CA ASP A 122 22.33 -14.76 -4.09
C ASP A 122 23.82 -15.12 -3.92
N SER A 123 24.36 -15.83 -4.90
CA SER A 123 25.77 -16.27 -4.89
C SER A 123 26.79 -15.12 -4.88
N LYS A 124 26.39 -13.89 -5.20
CA LYS A 124 27.27 -12.71 -5.10
C LYS A 124 27.38 -12.22 -3.66
N ARG A 125 26.30 -12.32 -2.87
CA ARG A 125 26.31 -11.98 -1.44
C ARG A 125 26.78 -13.12 -0.55
N PHE A 126 26.54 -14.37 -0.96
CA PHE A 126 26.80 -15.57 -0.16
C PHE A 126 27.69 -16.59 -0.90
N PRO A 127 28.85 -16.21 -1.46
CA PRO A 127 29.67 -17.07 -2.31
C PRO A 127 30.13 -18.36 -1.61
N TRP A 128 30.39 -18.28 -0.31
CA TRP A 128 30.89 -19.41 0.48
C TRP A 128 29.89 -20.59 0.57
N VAL A 129 28.59 -20.33 0.46
CA VAL A 129 27.55 -21.38 0.49
C VAL A 129 27.59 -22.20 -0.80
N VAL A 130 27.85 -21.54 -1.94
CA VAL A 130 28.01 -22.20 -3.24
C VAL A 130 29.33 -22.95 -3.30
N ASP A 131 30.41 -22.31 -2.84
CA ASP A 131 31.76 -22.87 -2.79
C ASP A 131 31.93 -23.95 -1.71
N ASN A 132 30.91 -24.18 -0.87
CA ASN A 132 30.92 -25.12 0.24
C ASN A 132 32.13 -24.93 1.19
N ARG A 133 32.36 -23.68 1.59
CA ARG A 133 33.47 -23.27 2.48
C ARG A 133 32.98 -22.35 3.59
N GLN A 134 33.87 -22.07 4.53
CA GLN A 134 33.61 -21.05 5.54
C GLN A 134 33.79 -19.64 4.96
N PRO A 135 32.94 -18.68 5.34
CA PRO A 135 33.11 -17.29 4.95
C PRO A 135 34.24 -16.62 5.71
N THR A 136 34.96 -15.75 5.00
CA THR A 136 35.88 -14.78 5.63
C THR A 136 35.10 -13.72 6.39
N ASP A 137 35.74 -13.04 7.35
CA ASP A 137 35.08 -11.97 8.09
C ASP A 137 34.69 -10.78 7.20
N ALA A 138 35.44 -10.54 6.12
CA ALA A 138 35.10 -9.53 5.13
C ALA A 138 33.80 -9.90 4.39
N GLU A 139 33.65 -11.15 3.96
CA GLU A 139 32.43 -11.66 3.32
C GLU A 139 31.23 -11.60 4.28
N LYS A 140 31.38 -11.99 5.55
CA LYS A 140 30.31 -11.87 6.56
C LYS A 140 29.83 -10.43 6.71
N ARG A 141 30.76 -9.48 6.91
CA ARG A 141 30.43 -8.06 7.04
C ARG A 141 29.74 -7.51 5.80
N ALA A 142 30.23 -7.85 4.61
CA ALA A 142 29.65 -7.42 3.35
C ALA A 142 28.24 -7.99 3.14
N ALA A 143 28.03 -9.26 3.47
CA ALA A 143 26.75 -9.94 3.35
C ALA A 143 25.69 -9.32 4.28
N VAL A 144 26.04 -9.05 5.54
CA VAL A 144 25.17 -8.36 6.51
C VAL A 144 24.81 -6.96 6.02
N LEU A 145 25.81 -6.13 5.68
CA LEU A 145 25.62 -4.75 5.22
C LEU A 145 24.72 -4.70 3.97
N THR A 146 25.01 -5.53 2.97
CA THR A 146 24.29 -5.51 1.69
C THR A 146 22.86 -6.03 1.86
N SER A 147 22.66 -7.06 2.68
CA SER A 147 21.33 -7.63 2.91
C SER A 147 20.46 -6.68 3.74
N ALA A 148 21.02 -6.03 4.75
CA ALA A 148 20.35 -4.97 5.51
C ALA A 148 19.95 -3.79 4.61
N ALA A 149 20.84 -3.35 3.72
CA ALA A 149 20.53 -2.29 2.74
C ALA A 149 19.40 -2.70 1.79
N LEU A 150 19.44 -3.93 1.26
CA LEU A 150 18.45 -4.45 0.32
C LEU A 150 17.05 -4.49 0.94
N ILE A 151 16.90 -5.09 2.13
CA ILE A 151 15.60 -5.15 2.81
C ILE A 151 15.13 -3.76 3.23
N THR A 152 16.03 -2.88 3.69
CA THR A 152 15.70 -1.50 4.04
C THR A 152 15.12 -0.74 2.85
N ALA A 153 15.77 -0.82 1.69
CA ALA A 153 15.30 -0.17 0.48
C ALA A 153 13.87 -0.63 0.11
N GLN A 154 13.58 -1.92 0.23
CA GLN A 154 12.26 -2.46 -0.05
C GLN A 154 11.20 -2.08 1.00
N ARG A 155 11.57 -2.13 2.29
CA ARG A 155 10.68 -1.81 3.41
C ARG A 155 10.33 -0.33 3.42
N VAL A 156 11.31 0.56 3.31
CA VAL A 156 11.09 2.01 3.25
C VAL A 156 10.27 2.37 2.00
N SER A 157 10.57 1.77 0.84
CA SER A 157 9.76 1.98 -0.38
C SER A 157 8.29 1.56 -0.20
N THR A 158 8.03 0.44 0.49
CA THR A 158 6.68 -0.01 0.81
C THR A 158 5.99 0.90 1.81
N LEU A 159 6.68 1.29 2.89
CA LEU A 159 6.19 2.22 3.90
C LEU A 159 5.78 3.55 3.26
N ARG A 160 6.61 4.11 2.40
CA ARG A 160 6.33 5.35 1.64
C ARG A 160 5.05 5.29 0.82
N ARG A 161 4.76 4.13 0.22
CA ARG A 161 3.55 3.94 -0.59
C ARG A 161 2.31 3.82 0.31
N ASN A 162 2.43 3.08 1.40
CA ASN A 162 1.32 2.85 2.33
C ASN A 162 0.99 4.09 3.15
N ASP A 163 2.00 4.82 3.62
CA ASP A 163 1.83 6.05 4.39
C ASP A 163 1.10 7.12 3.58
N GLY A 164 1.49 7.32 2.31
CA GLY A 164 0.77 8.23 1.42
C GLY A 164 -0.70 7.86 1.24
N LYS A 165 -1.01 6.56 1.03
CA LYS A 165 -2.40 6.08 0.90
C LYS A 165 -3.19 6.28 2.19
N ASN A 166 -2.64 5.80 3.31
CA ASN A 166 -3.31 5.84 4.62
C ASN A 166 -3.50 7.27 5.13
N LYS A 167 -2.52 8.15 4.94
CA LYS A 167 -2.63 9.58 5.27
C LYS A 167 -3.71 10.26 4.46
N GLN A 168 -3.84 9.94 3.16
CA GLN A 168 -4.88 10.54 2.32
C GLN A 168 -6.27 10.09 2.77
N GLU A 169 -6.53 8.78 2.88
CA GLU A 169 -7.84 8.27 3.32
C GLU A 169 -8.17 8.76 4.74
N GLY A 170 -7.21 8.68 5.66
CA GLY A 170 -7.35 9.17 7.02
C GLY A 170 -7.65 10.67 7.07
N GLY A 171 -6.97 11.47 6.24
CA GLY A 171 -7.21 12.91 6.11
C GLY A 171 -8.62 13.23 5.64
N VAL A 172 -9.14 12.50 4.65
CA VAL A 172 -10.53 12.66 4.16
C VAL A 172 -11.54 12.28 5.25
N LYS A 173 -11.35 11.15 5.94
CA LYS A 173 -12.24 10.74 7.05
C LYS A 173 -12.22 11.75 8.20
N ASN A 174 -11.04 12.23 8.59
CA ASN A 174 -10.89 13.24 9.64
C ASN A 174 -11.58 14.54 9.25
N PHE A 175 -11.44 14.97 7.99
CA PHE A 175 -12.14 16.14 7.47
C PHE A 175 -13.66 15.97 7.52
N LEU A 176 -14.19 14.83 7.06
CA LEU A 176 -15.63 14.53 7.11
C LEU A 176 -16.15 14.61 8.55
N ARG A 177 -15.46 14.00 9.52
CA ARG A 177 -15.81 14.12 10.95
C ARG A 177 -15.76 15.58 11.42
N GLY A 178 -14.76 16.34 10.98
CA GLY A 178 -14.61 17.76 11.29
C GLY A 178 -15.76 18.64 10.78
N ILE A 179 -16.39 18.28 9.66
CA ILE A 179 -17.59 18.98 9.13
C ILE A 179 -18.91 18.36 9.61
N GLY A 180 -18.88 17.53 10.66
CA GLY A 180 -20.07 17.00 11.33
C GLY A 180 -20.62 15.69 10.78
N PHE A 181 -19.91 15.01 9.87
CA PHE A 181 -20.33 13.67 9.44
C PHE A 181 -19.96 12.60 10.46
N GLN A 182 -20.80 11.59 10.60
CA GLN A 182 -20.56 10.45 11.48
C GLN A 182 -20.00 9.25 10.71
N GLU A 183 -18.92 8.65 11.22
CA GLU A 183 -18.44 7.36 10.70
C GLU A 183 -19.26 6.21 11.28
N VAL A 184 -19.73 5.30 10.42
CA VAL A 184 -20.48 4.10 10.77
C VAL A 184 -19.82 2.84 10.22
N SER A 185 -20.17 1.68 10.75
CA SER A 185 -19.59 0.40 10.32
C SER A 185 -19.78 0.12 8.83
N SER A 186 -18.73 -0.35 8.16
CA SER A 186 -18.76 -0.75 6.75
C SER A 186 -19.74 -1.89 6.50
N ARG A 187 -20.43 -1.84 5.36
CA ARG A 187 -21.42 -2.83 4.91
C ARG A 187 -21.45 -2.86 3.39
N THR A 188 -21.89 -3.97 2.81
CA THR A 188 -22.08 -4.04 1.36
C THR A 188 -23.28 -3.19 0.96
N ILE A 189 -23.05 -2.20 0.09
CA ILE A 189 -24.08 -1.29 -0.44
C ILE A 189 -24.54 -1.82 -1.80
N ARG A 190 -25.62 -2.60 -1.85
CA ARG A 190 -26.17 -3.11 -3.14
C ARG A 190 -27.12 -2.09 -3.75
N THR A 191 -27.85 -1.38 -2.91
CA THR A 191 -28.79 -0.32 -3.27
C THR A 191 -28.62 0.88 -2.34
N LEU A 192 -29.27 2.01 -2.63
CA LEU A 192 -29.27 3.17 -1.74
C LEU A 192 -29.92 2.92 -0.37
N ALA A 193 -30.72 1.86 -0.22
CA ALA A 193 -31.29 1.48 1.07
C ALA A 193 -30.22 0.89 2.01
N ASP A 194 -29.16 0.31 1.46
CA ASP A 194 -28.04 -0.27 2.23
C ASP A 194 -26.97 0.78 2.58
N ALA A 195 -27.00 1.93 1.93
CA ALA A 195 -26.02 2.99 2.12
C ALA A 195 -26.14 3.63 3.52
N PRO A 196 -25.07 4.29 4.02
CA PRO A 196 -25.15 5.08 5.25
C PRO A 196 -26.31 6.08 5.22
N SER A 197 -26.77 6.48 6.40
CA SER A 197 -27.80 7.52 6.56
C SER A 197 -27.24 8.87 6.13
N VAL A 198 -28.12 9.82 5.81
CA VAL A 198 -27.71 11.19 5.47
C VAL A 198 -26.80 11.78 6.55
N GLY A 199 -25.65 12.34 6.15
CA GLY A 199 -24.65 12.85 7.09
C GLY A 199 -23.74 11.77 7.68
N GLU A 200 -23.83 10.53 7.21
CA GLU A 200 -22.93 9.44 7.60
C GLU A 200 -21.98 9.04 6.46
N PHE A 201 -20.88 8.41 6.83
CA PHE A 201 -19.97 7.73 5.92
C PHE A 201 -19.45 6.43 6.54
N CYS A 202 -18.84 5.56 5.73
CA CYS A 202 -18.14 4.38 6.24
C CYS A 202 -16.74 4.23 5.64
N SER A 203 -15.95 3.33 6.23
CA SER A 203 -14.67 2.88 5.69
C SER A 203 -14.87 1.97 4.47
N GLU A 204 -13.78 1.59 3.78
CA GLU A 204 -13.79 0.82 2.52
C GLU A 204 -14.85 -0.29 2.53
N CYS A 205 -15.74 -0.27 1.55
CA CYS A 205 -16.73 -1.32 1.38
C CYS A 205 -17.12 -1.49 -0.10
N LEU A 206 -17.84 -2.58 -0.37
CA LEU A 206 -18.37 -2.86 -1.71
C LEU A 206 -19.60 -1.97 -1.97
N VAL A 207 -19.59 -1.21 -3.07
CA VAL A 207 -20.67 -0.36 -3.57
C VAL A 207 -21.06 -0.84 -4.96
N GLY A 208 -22.25 -1.40 -5.09
CA GLY A 208 -22.62 -2.17 -6.28
C GLY A 208 -21.63 -3.32 -6.49
N SER A 209 -20.96 -3.36 -7.64
CA SER A 209 -19.92 -4.34 -7.98
C SER A 209 -18.49 -3.88 -7.71
N ARG A 210 -18.27 -2.64 -7.24
CA ARG A 210 -16.93 -2.06 -7.05
C ARG A 210 -16.74 -1.51 -5.65
N LYS A 211 -15.55 -1.71 -5.10
CA LYS A 211 -15.18 -1.10 -3.82
C LYS A 211 -14.98 0.40 -3.96
N ALA A 212 -15.48 1.16 -2.99
CA ALA A 212 -15.15 2.56 -2.76
C ALA A 212 -14.38 2.69 -1.44
N ASP A 213 -13.39 3.59 -1.40
CA ASP A 213 -12.56 3.79 -0.20
C ASP A 213 -13.36 4.43 0.94
N ILE A 214 -14.23 5.40 0.60
CA ILE A 214 -15.07 6.13 1.56
C ILE A 214 -16.44 6.44 0.92
N PRO A 215 -17.46 5.60 1.10
CA PRO A 215 -18.84 5.93 0.72
C PRO A 215 -19.43 6.96 1.70
N VAL A 216 -19.91 8.08 1.16
CA VAL A 216 -20.49 9.19 1.94
C VAL A 216 -21.93 9.42 1.54
N ARG A 217 -22.86 9.57 2.48
CA ARG A 217 -24.25 9.93 2.15
C ARG A 217 -24.46 11.44 2.28
N LEU A 218 -24.68 12.10 1.15
CA LEU A 218 -24.88 13.56 1.07
C LEU A 218 -26.19 14.00 1.71
N TYR A 219 -26.32 15.29 1.99
CA TYR A 219 -27.51 15.86 2.63
C TYR A 219 -28.76 15.80 1.75
N ASP A 220 -28.59 15.82 0.42
CA ASP A 220 -29.68 15.62 -0.54
C ASP A 220 -30.00 14.14 -0.82
N GLY A 221 -29.49 13.22 0.00
CA GLY A 221 -29.81 11.80 -0.07
C GLY A 221 -29.05 11.00 -1.14
N ARG A 222 -28.24 11.65 -1.98
CA ARG A 222 -27.36 10.97 -2.94
C ARG A 222 -26.20 10.27 -2.23
N LEU A 223 -25.71 9.19 -2.82
CA LEU A 223 -24.48 8.52 -2.38
C LEU A 223 -23.28 9.11 -3.12
N MET A 224 -22.22 9.43 -2.41
CA MET A 224 -20.96 9.91 -2.95
C MET A 224 -19.87 8.87 -2.67
N PRO A 225 -19.65 7.89 -3.58
CA PRO A 225 -18.51 6.99 -3.47
C PRO A 225 -17.21 7.76 -3.73
N VAL A 226 -16.31 7.78 -2.75
CA VAL A 226 -15.02 8.47 -2.85
C VAL A 226 -13.89 7.47 -3.05
N GLU A 227 -13.02 7.76 -4.02
CA GLU A 227 -11.74 7.10 -4.24
C GLU A 227 -10.58 8.02 -3.89
N CYS A 228 -9.66 7.58 -3.04
CA CYS A 228 -8.43 8.28 -2.72
C CYS A 228 -7.33 7.82 -3.68
N LYS A 229 -6.83 8.73 -4.53
CA LYS A 229 -5.76 8.44 -5.49
C LYS A 229 -4.53 9.27 -5.19
N VAL A 230 -3.47 8.57 -4.82
CA VAL A 230 -2.10 9.10 -4.77
C VAL A 230 -1.32 8.67 -6.02
N SER A 231 -0.63 9.61 -6.66
CA SER A 231 0.27 9.35 -7.79
C SER A 231 1.63 10.00 -7.60
N ASN A 232 2.71 9.31 -7.97
CA ASN A 232 4.07 9.85 -7.95
C ASN A 232 4.61 10.21 -9.34
N SER A 233 3.85 9.95 -10.40
CA SER A 233 4.21 10.32 -11.77
C SER A 233 2.97 10.57 -12.62
N SER A 234 3.11 11.46 -13.61
CA SER A 234 2.04 11.75 -14.57
C SER A 234 1.66 10.52 -15.41
N THR A 235 2.62 9.67 -15.78
CA THR A 235 2.36 8.44 -16.54
C THR A 235 1.51 7.45 -15.75
N ASN A 236 1.84 7.23 -14.48
CA ASN A 236 1.09 6.30 -13.63
C ASN A 236 -0.32 6.83 -13.29
N SER A 237 -0.52 8.17 -13.35
CA SER A 237 -1.80 8.79 -13.03
C SER A 237 -2.92 8.35 -13.98
N VAL A 238 -2.63 8.05 -15.25
CA VAL A 238 -3.61 7.52 -16.24
C VAL A 238 -4.26 6.24 -15.71
N LYS A 239 -3.42 5.29 -15.27
CA LYS A 239 -3.89 4.00 -14.77
C LYS A 239 -4.74 4.15 -13.52
N ARG A 240 -4.38 5.07 -12.63
CA ARG A 240 -5.02 5.26 -11.32
C ARG A 240 -6.32 6.08 -11.38
N VAL A 241 -6.40 7.05 -12.29
CA VAL A 241 -7.56 7.93 -12.41
C VAL A 241 -8.47 7.43 -13.53
N ASN A 242 -8.01 7.44 -14.77
CA ASN A 242 -8.85 7.15 -15.93
C ASN A 242 -9.23 5.67 -15.99
N ASN A 243 -8.26 4.75 -15.86
CA ASN A 243 -8.54 3.32 -16.03
C ASN A 243 -9.09 2.64 -14.76
N ASP A 244 -9.16 3.36 -13.64
CA ASP A 244 -9.64 2.82 -12.36
C ASP A 244 -10.78 3.69 -11.80
N ALA A 245 -10.50 4.88 -11.26
CA ALA A 245 -11.52 5.72 -10.63
C ALA A 245 -12.65 6.14 -11.58
N ALA A 246 -12.34 6.56 -12.81
CA ALA A 246 -13.36 6.95 -13.79
C ALA A 246 -14.15 5.75 -14.33
N VAL A 247 -13.50 4.58 -14.49
CA VAL A 247 -14.21 3.33 -14.81
C VAL A 247 -15.18 2.95 -13.69
N LYS A 248 -14.75 3.02 -12.42
CA LYS A 248 -15.63 2.79 -11.25
C LYS A 248 -16.79 3.79 -11.23
N ALA A 249 -16.54 5.07 -11.50
CA ALA A 249 -17.58 6.09 -11.60
C ALA A 249 -18.68 5.72 -12.61
N GLY A 250 -18.30 5.30 -13.81
CA GLY A 250 -19.24 4.84 -14.83
C GLY A 250 -20.05 3.60 -14.39
N ILE A 251 -19.42 2.67 -13.67
CA ILE A 251 -20.09 1.48 -13.14
C ILE A 251 -21.09 1.85 -12.05
N TRP A 252 -20.70 2.63 -11.05
CA TRP A 252 -21.61 3.06 -9.98
C TRP A 252 -22.81 3.84 -10.52
N ARG A 253 -22.60 4.75 -11.48
CA ARG A 253 -23.69 5.50 -12.12
C ARG A 253 -24.67 4.56 -12.84
N ARG A 254 -24.18 3.51 -13.50
CA ARG A 254 -25.00 2.53 -14.20
C ARG A 254 -25.79 1.63 -13.24
N GLU A 255 -25.16 1.18 -12.16
CA GLU A 255 -25.74 0.21 -11.23
C GLU A 255 -26.69 0.85 -10.22
N LEU A 256 -26.39 2.07 -9.75
CA LEU A 256 -27.13 2.74 -8.67
C LEU A 256 -27.99 3.91 -9.15
N GLY A 257 -27.82 4.32 -10.41
CA GLY A 257 -28.60 5.38 -11.05
C GLY A 257 -27.84 6.71 -11.14
N GLU A 258 -27.89 7.33 -12.33
CA GLU A 258 -27.09 8.50 -12.68
C GLU A 258 -27.32 9.74 -11.81
N ASN A 259 -28.54 9.90 -11.28
CA ASN A 259 -28.92 11.02 -10.41
C ASN A 259 -28.78 10.69 -8.92
N GLN A 260 -28.50 9.43 -8.59
CA GLN A 260 -28.44 8.92 -7.22
C GLN A 260 -27.01 8.87 -6.67
N VAL A 261 -26.01 8.92 -7.55
CA VAL A 261 -24.61 8.85 -7.15
C VAL A 261 -23.79 10.03 -7.65
N VAL A 262 -22.80 10.43 -6.85
CA VAL A 262 -21.76 11.41 -7.18
C VAL A 262 -20.40 10.76 -7.01
N PRO A 263 -19.85 10.08 -8.02
CA PRO A 263 -18.51 9.52 -7.93
C PRO A 263 -17.46 10.61 -7.77
N VAL A 264 -16.57 10.44 -6.80
CA VAL A 264 -15.52 11.41 -6.47
C VAL A 264 -14.16 10.73 -6.44
N ALA A 265 -13.14 11.42 -6.93
CA ALA A 265 -11.75 11.13 -6.61
C ALA A 265 -11.11 12.28 -5.81
N VAL A 266 -10.48 11.95 -4.69
CA VAL A 266 -9.61 12.85 -3.94
C VAL A 266 -8.16 12.58 -4.34
N LEU A 267 -7.47 13.59 -4.85
CA LEU A 267 -6.18 13.47 -5.51
C LEU A 267 -5.03 14.02 -4.64
N SER A 268 -3.86 13.36 -4.72
CA SER A 268 -2.60 13.86 -4.14
C SER A 268 -1.38 13.37 -4.94
N GLY A 269 -0.40 14.25 -5.11
CA GLY A 269 0.83 14.00 -5.85
C GLY A 269 0.78 14.47 -7.31
N VAL A 270 1.34 13.68 -8.21
CA VAL A 270 1.68 14.10 -9.58
C VAL A 270 0.67 13.57 -10.60
N PHE A 271 -0.03 14.49 -11.28
CA PHE A 271 -1.06 14.19 -12.29
C PHE A 271 -0.82 14.98 -13.58
N ASN A 272 -1.33 14.44 -14.69
CA ASN A 272 -1.42 15.16 -15.96
C ASN A 272 -2.81 15.79 -16.10
N VAL A 273 -2.86 17.08 -16.45
CA VAL A 273 -4.11 17.86 -16.56
C VAL A 273 -5.08 17.26 -17.59
N LEU A 274 -4.61 16.84 -18.77
CA LEU A 274 -5.46 16.27 -19.81
C LEU A 274 -6.19 15.01 -19.32
N ASN A 275 -5.50 14.17 -18.55
CA ASN A 275 -6.10 12.97 -17.97
C ASN A 275 -7.20 13.32 -16.95
N LEU A 276 -7.01 14.39 -16.17
CA LEU A 276 -8.01 14.88 -15.22
C LEU A 276 -9.24 15.43 -15.95
N ILE A 277 -9.05 16.18 -17.05
CA ILE A 277 -10.14 16.66 -17.91
C ILE A 277 -10.97 15.48 -18.42
N GLN A 278 -10.33 14.47 -19.00
CA GLN A 278 -11.01 13.26 -19.50
C GLN A 278 -11.74 12.50 -18.38
N ALA A 279 -11.19 12.49 -17.17
CA ALA A 279 -11.86 11.86 -16.03
C ALA A 279 -13.15 12.62 -15.63
N GLN A 280 -13.14 13.96 -15.66
CA GLN A 280 -14.34 14.76 -15.44
C GLN A 280 -15.39 14.56 -16.55
N GLU A 281 -14.96 14.42 -17.80
CA GLU A 281 -15.84 14.04 -18.93
C GLU A 281 -16.48 12.67 -18.71
N SER A 282 -15.78 11.76 -18.03
CA SER A 282 -16.29 10.45 -17.60
C SER A 282 -17.12 10.50 -16.30
N HIS A 283 -17.60 11.69 -15.90
CA HIS A 283 -18.44 11.92 -14.72
C HIS A 283 -17.79 11.65 -13.36
N LEU A 284 -16.45 11.66 -13.29
CA LEU A 284 -15.72 11.64 -12.03
C LEU A 284 -15.51 13.07 -11.54
N THR A 285 -16.07 13.38 -10.36
CA THR A 285 -15.82 14.68 -9.71
C THR A 285 -14.47 14.65 -9.01
N LEU A 286 -13.68 15.72 -9.12
CA LEU A 286 -12.32 15.74 -8.57
C LEU A 286 -12.24 16.69 -7.37
N PHE A 287 -11.52 16.29 -6.32
CA PHE A 287 -11.09 17.17 -5.23
C PHE A 287 -9.62 16.89 -4.92
N TRP A 288 -8.99 17.81 -4.19
CA TRP A 288 -7.57 17.70 -3.84
C TRP A 288 -7.39 17.55 -2.34
N ALA A 289 -6.48 16.67 -1.94
CA ALA A 289 -6.18 16.44 -0.53
C ALA A 289 -5.63 17.71 0.15
N HIS A 290 -4.93 18.58 -0.59
CA HIS A 290 -4.43 19.86 -0.07
C HIS A 290 -5.51 20.96 0.04
N ASP A 291 -6.73 20.70 -0.43
CA ASP A 291 -7.84 21.64 -0.41
C ASP A 291 -9.19 20.91 -0.27
N LEU A 292 -9.34 20.17 0.84
CA LEU A 292 -10.60 19.50 1.17
C LEU A 292 -11.75 20.49 1.45
N GLY A 293 -11.46 21.78 1.66
CA GLY A 293 -12.46 22.83 1.82
C GLY A 293 -13.44 22.87 0.66
N LYS A 294 -12.96 22.77 -0.59
CA LYS A 294 -13.79 22.68 -1.80
C LYS A 294 -14.77 21.49 -1.77
N MET A 295 -14.35 20.35 -1.21
CA MET A 295 -15.23 19.19 -1.03
C MET A 295 -16.31 19.50 0.02
N GLY A 296 -15.93 20.10 1.15
CA GLY A 296 -16.86 20.54 2.19
C GLY A 296 -17.90 21.54 1.67
N GLU A 297 -17.49 22.52 0.88
CA GLU A 297 -18.40 23.49 0.25
C GLU A 297 -19.43 22.82 -0.65
N PHE A 298 -19.01 21.83 -1.45
CA PHE A 298 -19.94 21.06 -2.28
C PHE A 298 -20.92 20.25 -1.43
N ILE A 299 -20.41 19.54 -0.41
CA ILE A 299 -21.24 18.76 0.52
C ILE A 299 -22.26 19.67 1.20
N GLU A 300 -21.85 20.82 1.72
CA GLU A 300 -22.74 21.74 2.43
C GLU A 300 -23.82 22.32 1.52
N LYS A 301 -23.49 22.64 0.26
CA LYS A 301 -24.48 23.06 -0.74
C LYS A 301 -25.58 22.01 -0.95
N THR A 302 -25.32 20.72 -0.69
CA THR A 302 -26.37 19.69 -0.78
C THR A 302 -27.44 19.77 0.30
N ARG A 303 -27.25 20.56 1.38
CA ARG A 303 -28.33 20.85 2.35
C ARG A 303 -29.41 21.77 1.81
N GLN A 304 -29.06 22.60 0.83
CA GLN A 304 -29.92 23.66 0.28
C GLN A 304 -30.68 23.19 -0.97
N GLY A 305 -30.59 21.90 -1.29
CA GLY A 305 -31.14 21.27 -2.49
C GLY A 305 -32.51 20.65 -2.28
#